data_AF-A0AAD9PUQ7-F1
#
_entry.id   AF-A0AAD9PUQ7-F1
#
_cell.length_a   1.000
_cell.length_b   1.000
_cell.length_c   1.000
_cell.angle_alpha   90.00
_cell.angle_beta   90.00
_cell.angle_gamma   90.00
#
_symmetry.space_group_name_H-M   'P 1'
#
loop_
_entity.id
_entity.type
_entity.pdbx_description
1 polymer ?
#
loop_
_entity_poly.entity_id
_entity_poly.type
_entity_poly.pdbx_seq_one_letter_code
_entity_poly.pdbx_strand_id
1 'polypeptide(L)'
;MINDLRLSTKLGCNRWKYVDDITLSDTLLRGQSSCLQSDLDRIHQCQWAVDNNMRLNPSKCKIMRMCFFREQPVLPVFTIDGKPFDSVFYHKVLGLTLRSDLRWNAHVDSIVPKAAKRLYILRILRCANVTTTDLVTVYVTLIRPLLEYGCIVWDESLLFSNCARSLEYSSLSTLAGLSYHICGKLEVALKASPSSQHQHCTDEAQMCACLTRFGVL
;
A
#
# COMPACT_ATOMS: atom_id res chain seq x y z
N MET A 1 18.65 -5.96 -17.46
CA MET A 1 17.64 -6.30 -16.44
C MET A 1 18.41 -6.66 -15.16
N ILE A 2 18.89 -5.63 -14.44
CA ILE A 2 20.01 -5.75 -13.49
C ILE A 2 19.57 -6.08 -12.06
N ASN A 3 18.26 -6.02 -11.79
CA ASN A 3 17.71 -6.07 -10.44
C ASN A 3 16.74 -7.25 -10.23
N ASP A 4 16.81 -8.35 -10.96
CA ASP A 4 15.92 -9.49 -10.67
C ASP A 4 16.57 -10.43 -9.68
N LEU A 5 15.92 -10.62 -8.52
CA LEU A 5 16.34 -11.62 -7.54
C LEU A 5 16.12 -13.02 -8.16
N ARG A 6 17.19 -13.58 -8.72
CA ARG A 6 17.18 -14.91 -9.32
C ARG A 6 17.41 -15.96 -8.24
N LEU A 7 16.36 -16.73 -7.97
CA LEU A 7 16.42 -17.90 -7.11
C LEU A 7 16.45 -19.13 -7.99
N SER A 8 17.35 -20.07 -7.69
CA SER A 8 17.46 -21.36 -8.39
C SER A 8 16.24 -22.26 -8.16
N THR A 9 15.47 -22.00 -7.11
CA THR A 9 14.37 -22.81 -6.64
C THR A 9 13.19 -21.92 -6.24
N LYS A 10 11.97 -22.41 -6.47
CA LYS A 10 10.74 -21.69 -6.10
C LYS A 10 10.66 -21.56 -4.57
N LEU A 11 10.22 -20.39 -4.08
CA LEU A 11 9.94 -20.18 -2.66
C LEU A 11 8.63 -20.87 -2.26
N GLY A 12 8.49 -21.24 -0.99
CA GLY A 12 7.21 -21.69 -0.43
C GLY A 12 6.23 -20.53 -0.26
N CYS A 13 6.76 -19.37 0.13
CA CYS A 13 6.02 -18.12 0.28
C CYS A 13 5.68 -17.48 -1.08
N ASN A 14 4.61 -16.69 -1.09
CA ASN A 14 4.37 -15.73 -2.15
C ASN A 14 5.38 -14.59 -2.07
N ARG A 15 5.81 -14.08 -3.23
CA ARG A 15 6.83 -13.04 -3.33
C ARG A 15 6.43 -11.99 -4.35
N TRP A 16 6.53 -10.72 -3.94
CA TRP A 16 6.43 -9.56 -4.81
C TRP A 16 7.70 -8.72 -4.72
N LYS A 17 8.13 -8.15 -5.84
CA LYS A 17 9.32 -7.31 -5.91
C LYS A 17 9.00 -6.00 -6.60
N TYR A 18 9.51 -4.91 -6.04
CA TYR A 18 9.50 -3.60 -6.65
C TYR A 18 10.84 -2.91 -6.41
N VAL A 19 11.66 -2.81 -7.46
CA VAL A 19 13.04 -2.29 -7.36
C VAL A 19 13.82 -3.03 -6.26
N ASP A 20 14.23 -2.34 -5.19
CA ASP A 20 14.96 -2.84 -4.03
C ASP A 20 14.06 -3.40 -2.90
N ASP A 21 12.74 -3.21 -3.00
CA ASP A 21 11.79 -3.74 -2.02
C ASP A 21 11.30 -5.13 -2.44
N ILE A 22 11.35 -6.09 -1.50
CA ILE A 22 10.76 -7.42 -1.67
C ILE A 22 9.79 -7.69 -0.52
N THR A 23 8.58 -8.06 -0.89
CA THR A 23 7.55 -8.50 0.04
C THR A 23 7.41 -10.02 -0.07
N LEU A 24 7.53 -10.71 1.06
CA LEU A 24 7.16 -12.12 1.19
C LEU A 24 5.87 -12.23 1.98
N SER A 25 4.98 -13.11 1.57
CA SER A 25 3.78 -13.45 2.34
C SER A 25 3.64 -14.96 2.44
N ASP A 26 3.39 -15.41 3.66
CA ASP A 26 3.12 -16.79 4.01
C ASP A 26 1.71 -16.87 4.62
N THR A 27 0.84 -17.67 4.00
CA THR A 27 -0.53 -17.87 4.47
C THR A 27 -0.60 -19.21 5.18
N LEU A 28 -0.90 -19.17 6.48
CA LEU A 28 -0.89 -20.34 7.35
C LEU A 28 -2.30 -20.68 7.80
N LEU A 29 -2.63 -21.96 7.69
CA LEU A 29 -3.78 -22.55 8.36
C LEU A 29 -3.41 -22.95 9.80
N ARG A 30 -4.41 -23.11 10.66
CA ARG A 30 -4.21 -23.52 12.04
C ARG A 30 -3.44 -24.84 12.10
N GLY A 31 -2.34 -24.86 12.87
CA GLY A 31 -1.49 -26.04 13.05
C GLY A 31 -0.38 -26.21 12.01
N GLN A 32 -0.29 -25.34 11.00
CA GLN A 32 0.82 -25.33 10.04
C GLN A 32 2.01 -24.53 10.55
N SER A 33 3.21 -24.94 10.14
CA SER A 33 4.46 -24.21 10.36
C SER A 33 4.75 -23.25 9.21
N SER A 34 5.39 -22.12 9.52
CA SER A 34 5.78 -21.13 8.53
C SER A 34 7.02 -21.58 7.74
N CYS A 35 6.99 -21.39 6.42
CA CYS A 35 8.16 -21.56 5.54
C CYS A 35 8.95 -20.24 5.36
N LEU A 36 8.46 -19.16 5.95
CA LEU A 36 9.00 -17.81 5.82
C LEU A 36 10.47 -17.69 6.25
N GLN A 37 10.87 -18.32 7.36
CA GLN A 37 12.27 -18.26 7.82
C GLN A 37 13.20 -18.93 6.81
N SER A 38 12.87 -20.15 6.35
CA SER A 38 13.67 -20.84 5.36
C SER A 38 13.77 -20.08 4.04
N ASP A 39 12.70 -19.40 3.63
CA ASP A 39 12.70 -18.60 2.42
C ASP A 39 13.51 -17.30 2.58
N LEU A 40 13.48 -16.67 3.75
CA LEU A 40 14.33 -15.51 4.08
C LEU A 40 15.82 -15.88 4.03
N ASP A 41 16.19 -17.01 4.63
CA ASP A 41 17.58 -17.49 4.64
C ASP A 41 18.07 -17.79 3.22
N ARG A 42 17.21 -18.41 2.40
CA ARG A 42 17.50 -18.66 0.98
C ARG A 42 17.70 -17.38 0.19
N ILE A 43 16.90 -16.34 0.45
CA ILE A 43 17.05 -15.05 -0.22
C ILE A 43 18.34 -14.35 0.24
N HIS A 44 18.65 -14.39 1.53
CA HIS A 44 19.84 -13.76 2.11
C HIS A 44 21.13 -14.35 1.52
N GLN A 45 21.14 -15.67 1.32
CA GLN A 45 22.34 -16.42 0.94
C GLN A 45 22.35 -16.86 -0.53
N CYS A 46 21.40 -16.41 -1.36
CA CYS A 46 21.39 -16.84 -2.75
C CYS A 46 22.58 -16.28 -3.51
N GLN A 47 23.07 -17.05 -4.50
CA GLN A 47 24.23 -16.67 -5.31
C GLN A 47 24.09 -15.27 -5.91
N TRP A 48 22.89 -14.93 -6.42
CA TRP A 48 22.63 -13.60 -6.96
C TRP A 48 22.80 -12.48 -5.93
N ALA A 49 22.34 -12.69 -4.68
CA ALA A 49 22.49 -11.71 -3.61
C ALA A 49 23.97 -11.51 -3.25
N VAL A 50 24.75 -12.59 -3.22
CA VAL A 50 26.19 -12.55 -2.96
C VAL A 50 26.93 -11.84 -4.09
N ASP A 51 26.70 -12.24 -5.34
CA ASP A 51 27.36 -11.70 -6.53
C ASP A 51 27.10 -10.19 -6.72
N ASN A 52 25.91 -9.74 -6.33
CA ASN A 52 25.51 -8.34 -6.47
C ASN A 52 25.71 -7.52 -5.18
N ASN A 53 26.33 -8.10 -4.14
CA ASN A 53 26.50 -7.47 -2.83
C ASN A 53 25.18 -6.90 -2.26
N MET A 54 24.08 -7.65 -2.45
CA MET A 54 22.73 -7.29 -2.06
C MET A 54 22.33 -8.07 -0.81
N ARG A 55 22.51 -7.48 0.38
CA ARG A 55 22.15 -8.14 1.65
C ARG A 55 20.83 -7.60 2.22
N LEU A 56 20.12 -8.47 2.93
CA LEU A 56 18.94 -8.06 3.69
C LEU A 56 19.38 -7.23 4.90
N ASN A 57 18.76 -6.06 5.08
CA ASN A 57 19.06 -5.19 6.22
C ASN A 57 18.01 -5.40 7.33
N PRO A 58 18.35 -6.09 8.44
CA PRO A 58 17.40 -6.34 9.52
C PRO A 58 16.73 -5.10 10.12
N SER A 59 17.39 -3.93 10.13
CA SER A 59 16.76 -2.72 10.68
C SER A 59 15.66 -2.17 9.77
N LYS A 60 15.75 -2.40 8.46
CA LYS A 60 14.75 -1.99 7.46
C LYS A 60 13.67 -3.04 7.24
N CYS A 61 13.98 -4.31 7.45
CA CYS A 61 13.03 -5.41 7.33
C CYS A 61 12.02 -5.37 8.50
N LYS A 62 10.73 -5.46 8.18
CA LYS A 62 9.64 -5.47 9.16
C LYS A 62 8.77 -6.71 8.95
N ILE A 63 8.18 -7.19 10.03
CA ILE A 63 7.19 -8.25 9.98
C ILE A 63 5.84 -7.69 10.38
N MET A 64 4.84 -7.91 9.54
CA MET A 64 3.46 -7.56 9.81
C MET A 64 2.63 -8.84 9.79
N ARG A 65 2.03 -9.15 10.95
CA ARG A 65 1.12 -10.27 11.11
C ARG A 65 -0.32 -9.80 10.87
N MET A 66 -1.06 -10.53 10.06
CA MET A 66 -2.50 -10.38 9.88
C MET A 66 -3.18 -11.66 10.37
N CYS A 67 -3.81 -11.58 11.54
CA CYS A 67 -4.44 -12.72 12.20
C CYS A 67 -5.86 -12.35 12.60
N PHE A 68 -6.84 -13.11 12.10
CA PHE A 68 -8.27 -12.91 12.39
C PHE A 68 -8.82 -13.89 13.43
N PHE A 69 -7.99 -14.82 13.92
CA PHE A 69 -8.36 -15.69 15.03
C PHE A 69 -8.58 -14.90 16.32
N ARG A 70 -9.61 -15.28 17.09
CA ARG A 70 -9.86 -14.74 18.44
C ARG A 70 -8.67 -14.95 19.37
N GLU A 71 -8.10 -16.16 19.32
CA GLU A 71 -6.87 -16.50 20.01
C GLU A 71 -5.71 -16.45 19.01
N GLN A 72 -4.77 -15.55 19.24
CA GLN A 72 -3.62 -15.41 18.36
C GLN A 72 -2.62 -16.55 18.61
N PRO A 73 -2.26 -17.34 17.58
CA PRO A 73 -1.22 -18.34 17.70
C PRO A 73 0.11 -17.68 18.07
N VAL A 74 1.01 -18.37 18.77
CA VAL A 74 2.38 -17.88 18.93
C VAL A 74 3.12 -18.07 17.62
N LEU A 75 3.72 -17.00 17.09
CA LEU A 75 4.59 -17.07 15.91
C LEU A 75 6.05 -17.19 16.35
N PRO A 76 6.90 -17.89 15.58
CA PRO A 76 8.33 -17.84 15.82
C PRO A 76 8.86 -16.42 15.61
N VAL A 77 9.92 -16.09 16.35
CA VAL A 77 10.70 -14.88 16.10
C VAL A 77 11.54 -15.13 14.85
N PHE A 78 11.29 -14.36 13.80
CA PHE A 78 12.07 -14.45 12.58
C PHE A 78 13.34 -13.61 12.73
N THR A 79 14.46 -14.16 12.31
CA THR A 79 15.78 -13.55 12.48
C THR A 79 16.59 -13.63 11.20
N ILE A 80 17.55 -12.71 11.06
CA ILE A 80 18.56 -12.79 10.01
C ILE A 80 19.90 -12.36 10.59
N ASP A 81 20.96 -13.13 10.35
CA ASP A 81 22.26 -12.96 11.02
C ASP A 81 22.14 -12.86 12.55
N GLY A 82 21.22 -13.64 13.14
CA GLY A 82 20.92 -13.61 14.58
C GLY A 82 20.19 -12.36 15.09
N LYS A 83 19.84 -11.41 14.20
CA LYS A 83 19.08 -10.20 14.55
C LYS A 83 17.59 -10.42 14.29
N PRO A 84 16.70 -10.21 15.28
CA PRO A 84 15.27 -10.34 15.08
C PRO A 84 14.73 -9.18 14.24
N PHE A 85 13.69 -9.46 13.45
CA PHE A 85 12.94 -8.41 12.76
C PHE A 85 11.91 -7.75 13.70
N ASP A 86 11.69 -6.46 13.49
CA ASP A 86 10.66 -5.73 14.24
C ASP A 86 9.27 -6.14 13.75
N SER A 87 8.43 -6.55 14.70
CA SER A 87 6.99 -6.75 14.47
C SER A 87 6.28 -5.39 14.49
N VAL A 88 5.47 -5.11 13.46
CA VAL A 88 4.76 -3.84 13.29
C VAL A 88 3.27 -4.05 13.02
N PHE A 89 2.45 -3.17 13.56
CA PHE A 89 1.00 -3.15 13.30
C PHE A 89 0.63 -2.36 12.04
N TYR A 90 1.51 -1.48 11.58
CA TYR A 90 1.33 -0.72 10.35
C TYR A 90 2.66 -0.59 9.61
N HIS A 91 2.61 -0.62 8.28
CA HIS A 91 3.79 -0.44 7.45
C HIS A 91 3.42 0.23 6.12
N LYS A 92 4.32 1.06 5.60
CA LYS A 92 4.13 1.70 4.29
C LYS A 92 4.73 0.84 3.19
N VAL A 93 3.90 0.35 2.28
CA VAL A 93 4.30 -0.42 1.10
C VAL A 93 3.93 0.39 -0.14
N LEU A 94 4.92 0.77 -0.94
CA LEU A 94 4.74 1.56 -2.17
C LEU A 94 3.88 2.83 -1.97
N GLY A 95 4.00 3.50 -0.82
CA GLY A 95 3.21 4.71 -0.53
C GLY A 95 1.84 4.45 0.11
N LEU A 96 1.32 3.22 0.07
CA LEU A 96 0.12 2.78 0.79
C LEU A 96 0.47 2.42 2.23
N THR A 97 -0.37 2.80 3.19
CA THR A 97 -0.17 2.42 4.60
C THR A 97 -1.05 1.23 4.92
N LEU A 98 -0.44 0.06 5.00
CA LEU A 98 -1.11 -1.19 5.37
C LEU A 98 -1.15 -1.32 6.89
N ARG A 99 -2.24 -1.90 7.39
CA ARG A 99 -2.45 -2.19 8.81
C ARG A 99 -2.69 -3.69 8.98
N SER A 100 -2.28 -4.25 10.11
CA SER A 100 -2.40 -5.68 10.43
C SER A 100 -3.84 -6.20 10.44
N ASP A 101 -4.81 -5.32 10.66
CA ASP A 101 -6.25 -5.63 10.64
C ASP A 101 -6.92 -5.29 9.29
N LEU A 102 -6.11 -4.99 8.27
CA LEU A 102 -6.53 -4.62 6.91
C LEU A 102 -7.47 -3.41 6.84
N ARG A 103 -7.51 -2.57 7.89
CA ARG A 103 -8.26 -1.31 7.86
C ARG A 103 -7.45 -0.19 7.22
N TRP A 104 -8.13 0.66 6.46
CA TRP A 104 -7.53 1.74 5.68
C TRP A 104 -7.57 3.12 6.35
N ASN A 105 -8.15 3.24 7.54
CA ASN A 105 -8.22 4.50 8.27
C ASN A 105 -6.85 5.16 8.48
N ALA A 106 -5.83 4.38 8.87
CA ALA A 106 -4.48 4.92 9.03
C ALA A 106 -3.90 5.49 7.72
N HIS A 107 -4.25 4.89 6.59
CA HIS A 107 -3.88 5.40 5.27
C HIS A 107 -4.60 6.71 4.95
N VAL A 108 -5.92 6.72 5.13
CA VAL A 108 -6.78 7.89 4.91
C VAL A 108 -6.32 9.06 5.78
N ASP A 109 -6.10 8.84 7.07
CA ASP A 109 -5.63 9.85 8.03
C ASP A 109 -4.28 10.45 7.61
N SER A 110 -3.45 9.69 6.88
CA SER A 110 -2.16 10.16 6.36
C SER A 110 -2.26 10.97 5.05
N ILE A 111 -3.34 10.76 4.27
CA ILE A 111 -3.56 11.41 2.95
C ILE A 111 -4.38 12.68 3.10
N VAL A 112 -5.46 12.64 3.91
CA VAL A 112 -6.37 13.77 4.13
C VAL A 112 -5.66 15.09 4.41
N PRO A 113 -4.70 15.19 5.36
CA PRO A 113 -4.03 16.46 5.63
C PRO A 113 -3.15 16.94 4.45
N LYS A 114 -2.63 16.03 3.64
CA LYS A 114 -1.86 16.39 2.42
C LYS A 114 -2.79 16.94 1.35
N ALA A 115 -3.94 16.31 1.17
CA ALA A 115 -4.97 16.77 0.22
C ALA A 115 -5.52 18.14 0.65
N ALA A 116 -5.82 18.32 1.94
CA ALA A 116 -6.29 19.58 2.50
C ALA A 116 -5.32 20.74 2.25
N LYS A 117 -4.01 20.52 2.46
CA LYS A 117 -2.97 21.53 2.15
C LYS A 117 -2.96 21.91 0.66
N ARG A 118 -3.09 20.95 -0.24
CA ARG A 118 -3.12 21.21 -1.70
C ARG A 118 -4.41 21.92 -2.12
N LEU A 119 -5.55 21.57 -1.53
CA LEU A 119 -6.82 22.27 -1.73
C LEU A 119 -6.76 23.71 -1.23
N TYR A 120 -6.06 23.97 -0.12
CA TYR A 120 -5.85 25.32 0.37
C TYR A 120 -5.06 26.18 -0.63
N ILE A 121 -4.02 25.62 -1.25
CA ILE A 121 -3.28 26.30 -2.33
C ILE A 121 -4.22 26.60 -3.51
N LEU A 122 -5.05 25.65 -3.92
CA LEU A 122 -6.02 25.85 -4.98
C LEU A 122 -7.00 27.01 -4.66
N ARG A 123 -7.42 27.13 -3.40
CA ARG A 123 -8.24 28.25 -2.93
C ARG A 123 -7.52 29.59 -3.03
N ILE A 124 -6.23 29.66 -2.68
CA ILE A 124 -5.42 30.88 -2.85
C ILE A 124 -5.32 31.26 -4.32
N LEU A 125 -5.03 30.30 -5.22
CA LEU A 125 -4.93 30.56 -6.65
C LEU A 125 -6.26 31.09 -7.22
N ARG A 126 -7.38 30.55 -6.73
CA ARG A 126 -8.71 31.08 -7.08
C ARG A 126 -8.88 32.53 -6.63
N CYS A 127 -8.45 32.88 -5.41
CA CYS A 127 -8.49 34.27 -4.91
C CYS A 127 -7.54 35.19 -5.69
N ALA A 128 -6.51 34.66 -6.34
CA ALA A 128 -5.60 35.39 -7.21
C ALA A 128 -6.11 35.49 -8.67
N ASN A 129 -7.37 35.15 -8.93
CA ASN A 129 -8.02 35.23 -10.25
C ASN A 129 -7.33 34.39 -11.34
N VAL A 130 -6.68 33.27 -10.98
CA VAL A 130 -6.16 32.29 -11.94
C VAL A 130 -7.31 31.72 -12.77
N THR A 131 -7.05 31.43 -14.05
CA THR A 131 -8.08 30.93 -14.96
C THR A 131 -8.62 29.57 -14.50
N THR A 132 -9.89 29.31 -14.78
CA THR A 132 -10.53 28.03 -14.43
C THR A 132 -9.83 26.83 -15.05
N THR A 133 -9.34 26.98 -16.29
CA THR A 133 -8.57 25.93 -16.99
C THR A 133 -7.29 25.58 -16.25
N ASP A 134 -6.58 26.58 -15.72
CA ASP A 134 -5.36 26.36 -14.96
C ASP A 134 -5.67 25.76 -13.58
N LEU A 135 -6.74 26.20 -12.92
CA LEU A 135 -7.18 25.62 -11.64
C LEU A 135 -7.54 24.14 -11.78
N VAL A 136 -8.26 23.76 -12.86
CA VAL A 136 -8.56 22.35 -13.16
C VAL A 136 -7.27 21.58 -13.43
N THR A 137 -6.33 22.18 -14.17
CA THR A 137 -5.02 21.56 -14.44
C THR A 137 -4.27 21.30 -13.13
N VAL A 138 -4.20 22.27 -12.22
CA VAL A 138 -3.58 22.13 -10.90
C VAL A 138 -4.27 21.02 -10.08
N TYR A 139 -5.61 20.97 -10.09
CA TYR A 139 -6.35 19.91 -9.40
C TYR A 139 -6.02 18.52 -9.94
N VAL A 140 -6.11 18.33 -11.25
CA VAL A 140 -5.89 17.04 -11.93
C VAL A 140 -4.43 16.58 -11.80
N THR A 141 -3.47 17.50 -11.76
CA THR A 141 -2.04 17.16 -11.69
C THR A 141 -1.55 16.96 -10.26
N LEU A 142 -2.07 17.71 -9.28
CA LEU A 142 -1.52 17.68 -7.91
C LEU A 142 -2.44 17.02 -6.88
N ILE A 143 -3.76 17.11 -7.03
CA ILE A 143 -4.71 16.67 -6.00
C ILE A 143 -5.25 15.29 -6.36
N ARG A 144 -5.71 15.13 -7.60
CA ARG A 144 -6.29 13.88 -8.08
C ARG A 144 -5.35 12.66 -7.92
N PRO A 145 -4.06 12.71 -8.31
CA PRO A 145 -3.18 11.55 -8.19
C PRO A 145 -2.89 11.20 -6.74
N LEU A 146 -2.99 12.15 -5.80
CA LEU A 146 -2.82 11.87 -4.37
C LEU A 146 -4.01 11.09 -3.80
N LEU A 147 -5.23 11.41 -4.25
CA LEU A 147 -6.46 10.80 -3.75
C LEU A 147 -6.76 9.46 -4.43
N GLU A 148 -6.47 9.35 -5.72
CA GLU A 148 -6.75 8.15 -6.51
C GLU A 148 -5.61 7.12 -6.45
N TYR A 149 -4.45 7.47 -5.87
CA TYR A 149 -3.33 6.54 -5.79
C TYR A 149 -3.71 5.27 -5.02
N GLY A 150 -3.62 4.14 -5.71
CA GLY A 150 -3.92 2.83 -5.15
C GLY A 150 -5.39 2.62 -4.81
N CYS A 151 -6.33 3.45 -5.29
CA CYS A 151 -7.76 3.31 -5.01
C CYS A 151 -8.24 1.87 -5.26
N ILE A 152 -7.80 1.22 -6.35
CA ILE A 152 -8.13 -0.18 -6.66
C ILE A 152 -7.86 -1.18 -5.52
N VAL A 153 -6.94 -0.86 -4.60
CA VAL A 153 -6.56 -1.71 -3.47
C VAL A 153 -7.49 -1.50 -2.27
N TRP A 154 -8.12 -0.34 -2.13
CA TRP A 154 -8.88 0.05 -0.94
C TRP A 154 -10.27 0.65 -1.21
N ASP A 155 -10.72 0.65 -2.47
CA ASP A 155 -12.03 1.17 -2.92
C ASP A 155 -13.21 0.44 -2.27
N GLU A 156 -13.05 -0.84 -1.97
CA GLU A 156 -14.08 -1.65 -1.28
C GLU A 156 -14.27 -1.23 0.20
N SER A 157 -13.41 -0.35 0.73
CA SER A 157 -13.57 0.20 2.07
C SER A 157 -14.54 1.39 2.10
N LEU A 158 -15.65 1.22 2.83
CA LEU A 158 -16.74 2.21 3.04
C LEU A 158 -16.28 3.60 3.55
N LEU A 159 -15.01 3.76 3.94
CA LEU A 159 -14.44 5.02 4.44
C LEU A 159 -14.02 5.97 3.32
N PHE A 160 -13.59 5.46 2.16
CA PHE A 160 -13.22 6.30 1.02
C PHE A 160 -14.44 6.98 0.42
N SER A 161 -15.54 6.25 0.25
CA SER A 161 -16.79 6.79 -0.32
C SER A 161 -17.35 7.97 0.47
N ASN A 162 -17.01 8.12 1.75
CA ASN A 162 -17.43 9.24 2.58
C ASN A 162 -16.38 10.37 2.62
N CYS A 163 -15.09 10.05 2.81
CA CYS A 163 -14.03 11.07 2.92
C CYS A 163 -13.64 11.66 1.56
N ALA A 164 -13.50 10.83 0.53
CA ALA A 164 -13.24 11.30 -0.83
C ALA A 164 -14.43 12.11 -1.33
N ARG A 165 -15.66 11.64 -1.11
CA ARG A 165 -16.86 12.40 -1.46
C ARG A 165 -16.97 13.71 -0.69
N SER A 166 -16.51 13.79 0.57
CA SER A 166 -16.46 15.05 1.32
C SER A 166 -15.39 16.02 0.78
N LEU A 167 -14.21 15.51 0.42
CA LEU A 167 -13.13 16.31 -0.18
C LEU A 167 -13.46 16.72 -1.62
N GLU A 168 -14.10 15.85 -2.39
CA GLU A 168 -14.69 16.14 -3.69
C GLU A 168 -15.83 17.12 -3.55
N TYR A 169 -16.72 17.00 -2.57
CA TYR A 169 -17.78 17.98 -2.35
C TYR A 169 -17.22 19.33 -1.89
N SER A 170 -16.12 19.34 -1.15
CA SER A 170 -15.40 20.56 -0.76
C SER A 170 -14.64 21.20 -1.93
N SER A 171 -14.05 20.38 -2.80
CA SER A 171 -13.40 20.86 -4.03
C SER A 171 -14.44 21.31 -5.04
N LEU A 172 -15.53 20.56 -5.22
CA LEU A 172 -16.69 20.89 -6.04
C LEU A 172 -17.40 22.12 -5.51
N SER A 173 -17.57 22.36 -4.22
CA SER A 173 -18.11 23.64 -3.71
C SER A 173 -17.14 24.81 -3.93
N THR A 174 -15.83 24.57 -3.82
CA THR A 174 -14.78 25.51 -4.21
C THR A 174 -14.72 25.72 -5.73
N LEU A 175 -15.26 24.80 -6.52
CA LEU A 175 -15.34 24.86 -7.99
C LEU A 175 -16.76 25.14 -8.49
N ALA A 176 -17.81 25.14 -7.65
CA ALA A 176 -19.22 25.22 -8.03
C ALA A 176 -19.69 26.65 -8.31
N GLY A 177 -18.83 27.64 -8.03
CA GLY A 177 -18.91 28.93 -8.72
C GLY A 177 -18.57 28.84 -10.21
N LEU A 178 -18.04 27.70 -10.67
CA LEU A 178 -17.56 27.40 -12.02
C LEU A 178 -18.08 26.01 -12.46
N SER A 179 -19.39 25.94 -12.62
CA SER A 179 -20.09 25.06 -13.56
C SER A 179 -20.25 23.58 -13.17
N TYR A 180 -21.54 23.24 -12.94
CA TYR A 180 -22.17 21.92 -12.95
C TYR A 180 -21.83 21.03 -14.17
N HIS A 181 -21.02 21.49 -15.13
CA HIS A 181 -20.61 20.74 -16.33
C HIS A 181 -19.50 19.71 -16.13
N ILE A 182 -18.67 19.80 -15.08
CA ILE A 182 -17.56 18.86 -14.87
C ILE A 182 -18.03 17.56 -14.17
N CYS A 183 -19.06 17.66 -13.33
CA CYS A 183 -19.57 16.53 -12.55
C CYS A 183 -20.17 15.42 -13.44
N GLY A 184 -20.81 15.79 -14.55
CA GLY A 184 -21.42 14.82 -15.48
C GLY A 184 -20.44 13.98 -16.30
N LYS A 185 -19.17 14.41 -16.44
CA LYS A 185 -18.15 13.63 -17.17
C LYS A 185 -17.31 12.71 -16.28
N LEU A 186 -17.18 13.00 -14.98
CA LEU A 186 -16.46 12.10 -14.05
C LEU A 186 -17.32 10.90 -13.61
N GLU A 187 -18.64 11.09 -13.48
CA GLU A 187 -19.55 10.03 -13.02
C GLU A 187 -19.67 8.86 -14.03
N VAL A 188 -19.48 9.16 -15.32
CA VAL A 188 -19.51 8.16 -16.41
C VAL A 188 -18.21 7.35 -16.48
N ALA A 189 -17.08 7.90 -16.03
CA ALA A 189 -15.79 7.20 -16.05
C ALA A 189 -15.63 6.20 -14.87
N LEU A 190 -16.27 6.46 -13.73
CA LEU A 190 -16.20 5.60 -12.55
C LEU A 190 -17.18 4.41 -12.59
N LYS A 191 -18.30 4.53 -13.31
CA LYS A 191 -19.26 3.41 -13.51
C LYS A 191 -18.81 2.39 -14.56
N ALA A 192 -17.71 2.65 -15.27
CA ALA A 192 -17.18 1.78 -16.31
C ALA A 192 -15.85 1.15 -15.88
N SER A 193 -15.88 0.27 -14.88
CA SER A 193 -14.87 -0.77 -14.75
C SER A 193 -15.52 -2.08 -14.29
N PRO A 194 -15.24 -3.21 -14.97
CA PRO A 194 -15.96 -4.44 -14.73
C PRO A 194 -15.55 -5.02 -13.39
N SER A 195 -16.56 -5.48 -12.66
CA SER A 195 -16.44 -6.46 -11.59
C SER A 195 -15.49 -7.59 -11.99
N SER A 196 -14.37 -7.75 -11.29
CA SER A 196 -13.61 -9.00 -11.29
C SER A 196 -13.10 -9.31 -9.88
N GLN A 197 -13.85 -10.20 -9.23
CA GLN A 197 -13.38 -11.28 -8.37
C GLN A 197 -11.98 -11.11 -7.76
N HIS A 198 -11.93 -10.77 -6.47
CA HIS A 198 -10.97 -11.43 -5.59
C HIS A 198 -11.66 -11.91 -4.31
N GLN A 199 -11.60 -13.23 -4.16
CA GLN A 199 -12.16 -14.08 -3.11
C GLN A 199 -12.18 -13.50 -1.70
N HIS A 200 -13.33 -13.66 -1.04
CA HIS A 200 -13.49 -14.27 0.28
C HIS A 200 -12.15 -14.69 0.94
N CYS A 201 -11.64 -13.85 1.84
CA CYS A 201 -10.72 -14.32 2.88
C CYS A 201 -11.62 -14.89 4.00
N THR A 202 -11.74 -16.22 4.04
CA THR A 202 -12.49 -16.95 5.06
C THR A 202 -11.88 -16.73 6.45
N ASP A 203 -12.72 -16.80 7.49
CA ASP A 203 -12.39 -16.60 8.92
C ASP A 203 -11.34 -17.59 9.52
N GLU A 204 -10.58 -18.30 8.68
CA GLU A 204 -9.76 -19.45 9.07
C GLU A 204 -8.26 -19.34 8.75
N ALA A 205 -7.78 -18.20 8.23
CA ALA A 205 -6.39 -18.03 7.80
C ALA A 205 -5.63 -16.95 8.58
N GLN A 206 -4.35 -17.21 8.87
CA GLN A 206 -3.39 -16.21 9.34
C GLN A 206 -2.38 -15.93 8.24
N MET A 207 -2.24 -14.67 7.83
CA MET A 207 -1.22 -14.24 6.88
C MET A 207 -0.06 -13.58 7.64
N CYS A 208 1.17 -13.99 7.35
CA CYS A 208 2.38 -13.35 7.84
C CYS A 208 3.09 -12.70 6.66
N ALA A 209 3.18 -11.38 6.66
CA ALA A 209 3.91 -10.64 5.64
C ALA A 209 5.27 -10.18 6.20
N CYS A 210 6.35 -10.57 5.54
CA CYS A 210 7.67 -9.98 5.76
C CYS A 210 7.95 -8.96 4.66
N LEU A 211 8.18 -7.72 5.07
CA LEU A 211 8.48 -6.61 4.20
C LEU A 211 9.98 -6.36 4.31
N THR A 212 10.71 -6.83 3.31
CA THR A 212 12.17 -6.76 3.27
C THR A 212 12.63 -5.70 2.30
N ARG A 213 13.69 -4.98 2.69
CA ARG A 213 14.36 -4.02 1.83
C ARG A 213 15.82 -4.42 1.68
N PHE A 214 16.27 -4.53 0.45
CA PHE A 214 17.68 -4.81 0.18
C PHE A 214 18.50 -3.56 0.51
N GLY A 215 19.52 -3.74 1.34
CA GLY A 215 20.54 -2.73 1.55
C GLY A 215 21.75 -3.10 0.72
N VAL A 216 22.18 -2.18 -0.14
CA VAL A 216 23.57 -2.19 -0.61
C VAL A 216 24.41 -1.79 0.60
N LEU A 217 25.33 -2.66 1.02
CA LEU A 217 26.43 -2.30 1.91
C LEU A 217 27.55 -1.70 1.06
#